data_AF-A0AB35M2L2-F1
#
_entry.id   AF-A0AB35M2L2-F1
#
_cell.length_a   1.000
_cell.length_b   1.000
_cell.length_c   1.000
_cell.angle_alpha   90.00
_cell.angle_beta   90.00
_cell.angle_gamma   90.00
#
_symmetry.space_group_name_H-M   'P 1'
#
loop_
_entity.id
_entity.type
_entity.pdbx_description
1 polymer ?
#
loop_
_entity_poly.entity_id
_entity_poly.type
_entity_poly.pdbx_seq_one_letter_code
_entity_poly.pdbx_strand_id
1 'polypeptide(L)'
;MSYQNRWETVDVQVDAGIAWVTLNRPEKKNAMSPTLNKEMIDVLETLELDPAAKVLVLTGAGDSWTAGMDLKEYFREVDNQPEIFQERIRRDASRWQWHLLRFYSKPTIAMVNGWCFGGGFSPLVACDLAIAADEATFGLSEINWGIPPGNLVSKAMADTVGHRTSMYYIMTGKTFSGVEAANMGLVNKSVPLAQLRAEVTELANNLLEKNPVVLRTAKNGFKRCRELTWEQNEDYLYAKLDQCNHRDDEGGREQGLKQFLDDKSIKPGLQAYKRPA
;
A
#
# COMPACT_ATOMS: atom_id res chain seq x y z
N MET A 1 17.24 -13.09 6.77
CA MET A 1 17.55 -13.65 5.43
C MET A 1 18.30 -12.60 4.62
N SER A 2 19.18 -12.98 3.70
CA SER A 2 19.75 -12.00 2.76
C SER A 2 18.80 -11.86 1.57
N TYR A 3 18.37 -10.63 1.28
CA TYR A 3 17.52 -10.28 0.14
C TYR A 3 18.31 -9.78 -1.07
N GLN A 4 19.62 -9.61 -0.90
CA GLN A 4 20.48 -9.00 -1.90
C GLN A 4 20.45 -9.79 -3.21
N ASN A 5 20.18 -9.09 -4.32
CA ASN A 5 20.13 -9.63 -5.68
C ASN A 5 19.18 -10.83 -5.86
N ARG A 6 18.14 -10.97 -5.02
CA ARG A 6 17.16 -12.06 -5.15
C ARG A 6 16.19 -11.83 -6.33
N TRP A 7 15.91 -10.58 -6.65
CA TRP A 7 15.04 -10.17 -7.75
C TRP A 7 15.79 -9.18 -8.64
N GLU A 8 15.44 -9.16 -9.93
CA GLU A 8 16.07 -8.31 -10.94
C GLU A 8 15.51 -6.89 -10.91
N THR A 9 14.21 -6.74 -10.67
CA THR A 9 13.47 -5.48 -10.83
C THR A 9 12.92 -4.93 -9.51
N VAL A 10 13.25 -5.58 -8.39
CA VAL A 10 12.82 -5.16 -7.04
C VAL A 10 13.96 -5.34 -6.04
N ASP A 11 14.31 -4.29 -5.32
CA ASP A 11 15.26 -4.35 -4.22
C ASP A 11 14.54 -4.40 -2.88
N VAL A 12 15.03 -5.23 -1.96
CA VAL A 12 14.47 -5.35 -0.62
C VAL A 12 15.57 -5.22 0.43
N GLN A 13 15.34 -4.36 1.42
CA GLN A 13 16.16 -4.26 2.62
C GLN A 13 15.25 -4.28 3.85
N VAL A 14 15.58 -5.10 4.84
CA VAL A 14 14.90 -5.08 6.15
C VAL A 14 15.81 -4.43 7.17
N ASP A 15 15.34 -3.35 7.79
CA ASP A 15 16.06 -2.63 8.83
C ASP A 15 15.10 -2.22 9.95
N ALA A 16 15.50 -2.45 11.20
CA ALA A 16 14.72 -2.12 12.41
C ALA A 16 13.22 -2.54 12.37
N GLY A 17 12.88 -3.65 11.73
CA GLY A 17 11.48 -4.10 11.61
C GLY A 17 10.76 -3.60 10.35
N ILE A 18 11.38 -2.74 9.56
CA ILE A 18 10.81 -2.13 8.36
C ILE A 18 11.42 -2.80 7.12
N ALA A 19 10.57 -3.39 6.28
CA ALA A 19 10.94 -3.89 4.97
C ALA A 19 10.77 -2.77 3.93
N TRP A 20 11.89 -2.23 3.48
CA TRP A 20 11.98 -1.26 2.38
C TRP A 20 11.98 -2.01 1.06
N VAL A 21 10.84 -2.00 0.38
CA VAL A 21 10.64 -2.60 -0.94
C VAL A 21 10.71 -1.51 -1.99
N THR A 22 11.71 -1.58 -2.87
CA THR A 22 11.98 -0.57 -3.89
C THR A 22 11.76 -1.15 -5.27
N LEU A 23 10.80 -0.62 -6.03
CA LEU A 23 10.71 -0.91 -7.46
C LEU A 23 11.98 -0.40 -8.13
N ASN A 24 12.74 -1.27 -8.80
CA ASN A 24 14.11 -1.00 -9.22
C ASN A 24 14.28 -1.14 -10.74
N ARG A 25 13.60 -0.26 -11.49
CA ARG A 25 13.80 -0.07 -12.94
C ARG A 25 13.90 1.44 -13.25
N PRO A 26 14.83 2.17 -12.62
CA PRO A 26 14.86 3.64 -12.68
C PRO A 26 14.98 4.19 -14.11
N GLU A 27 15.68 3.48 -15.01
CA GLU A 27 15.81 3.77 -16.43
C GLU A 27 14.48 3.66 -17.22
N LYS A 28 13.51 2.95 -16.64
CA LYS A 28 12.12 2.83 -17.14
C LYS A 28 11.12 3.52 -16.23
N LYS A 29 11.57 4.43 -15.35
CA LYS A 29 10.69 5.12 -14.38
C LYS A 29 9.87 4.13 -13.53
N ASN A 30 10.45 2.96 -13.23
CA ASN A 30 9.82 1.87 -12.48
C ASN A 30 8.50 1.38 -13.07
N ALA A 31 8.36 1.43 -14.41
CA ALA A 31 7.19 0.89 -15.09
C ALA A 31 7.05 -0.62 -14.81
N MET A 32 5.81 -1.07 -14.58
CA MET A 32 5.49 -2.42 -14.15
C MET A 32 5.41 -3.36 -15.37
N SER A 33 6.51 -4.09 -15.61
CA SER A 33 6.59 -5.14 -16.62
C SER A 33 6.04 -6.48 -16.10
N PRO A 34 5.78 -7.46 -16.98
CA PRO A 34 5.47 -8.84 -16.56
C PRO A 34 6.46 -9.44 -15.56
N THR A 35 7.76 -9.14 -15.68
CA THR A 35 8.78 -9.61 -14.73
C THR A 35 8.60 -8.96 -13.37
N LEU A 36 8.51 -7.63 -13.30
CA LEU A 36 8.27 -6.91 -12.05
C LEU A 36 6.99 -7.38 -11.35
N ASN A 37 5.92 -7.60 -12.12
CA ASN A 37 4.67 -8.10 -11.56
C ASN A 37 4.84 -9.47 -10.88
N LYS A 38 5.63 -10.38 -11.45
CA LYS A 38 5.91 -11.70 -10.87
C LYS A 38 6.83 -11.61 -9.65
N GLU A 39 7.86 -10.78 -9.72
CA GLU A 39 8.79 -10.59 -8.61
C GLU A 39 8.09 -9.96 -7.40
N MET A 40 7.20 -8.98 -7.61
CA MET A 40 6.41 -8.41 -6.52
C MET A 40 5.49 -9.43 -5.84
N ILE A 41 5.00 -10.46 -6.56
CA ILE A 41 4.28 -11.57 -5.91
C ILE A 41 5.22 -12.31 -4.95
N ASP A 42 6.40 -12.73 -5.40
CA ASP A 42 7.37 -13.47 -4.58
C ASP A 42 7.91 -12.63 -3.41
N VAL A 43 8.13 -11.33 -3.61
CA VAL A 43 8.53 -10.38 -2.56
C VAL A 43 7.50 -10.32 -1.46
N LEU A 44 6.21 -10.14 -1.80
CA LEU A 44 5.14 -10.05 -0.81
C LEU A 44 4.98 -11.38 -0.06
N GLU A 45 4.96 -12.51 -0.77
CA GLU A 45 4.82 -13.83 -0.14
C GLU A 45 6.02 -14.15 0.78
N THR A 46 7.23 -13.76 0.37
CA THR A 46 8.44 -13.94 1.18
C THR A 46 8.42 -13.07 2.43
N LEU A 47 8.17 -11.76 2.28
CA LEU A 47 8.19 -10.82 3.39
C LEU A 47 7.04 -11.04 4.37
N GLU A 48 5.92 -11.62 3.93
CA GLU A 48 4.80 -11.90 4.82
C GLU A 48 5.18 -12.91 5.91
N LEU A 49 6.06 -13.85 5.59
CA LEU A 49 6.52 -14.89 6.51
C LEU A 49 7.82 -14.55 7.25
N ASP A 50 8.54 -13.48 6.88
CA ASP A 50 9.75 -13.07 7.61
C ASP A 50 9.40 -12.33 8.92
N PRO A 51 9.73 -12.87 10.11
CA PRO A 51 9.48 -12.18 11.39
C PRO A 51 10.28 -10.89 11.57
N ALA A 52 11.36 -10.68 10.82
CA ALA A 52 12.13 -9.43 10.84
C ALA A 52 11.42 -8.31 10.08
N ALA A 53 10.59 -8.62 9.08
CA ALA A 53 9.78 -7.66 8.35
C ALA A 53 8.43 -7.49 9.06
N LYS A 54 8.20 -6.38 9.75
CA LYS A 54 6.96 -6.14 10.52
C LYS A 54 6.08 -5.06 9.87
N VAL A 55 6.69 -4.08 9.22
CA VAL A 55 6.02 -3.06 8.39
C VAL A 55 6.63 -3.11 7.00
N LEU A 56 5.81 -3.04 5.95
CA LEU A 56 6.30 -2.95 4.57
C LEU A 56 6.17 -1.51 4.07
N VAL A 57 7.25 -0.95 3.55
CA VAL A 57 7.26 0.34 2.87
C VAL A 57 7.55 0.10 1.39
N LEU A 58 6.64 0.50 0.50
CA LEU A 58 6.79 0.40 -0.94
C LEU A 58 7.21 1.75 -1.52
N THR A 59 8.36 1.79 -2.19
CA THR A 59 8.89 2.99 -2.87
C THR A 59 9.47 2.66 -4.25
N GLY A 60 9.98 3.64 -4.98
CA GLY A 60 10.63 3.44 -6.28
C GLY A 60 12.05 4.00 -6.31
N ALA A 61 12.94 3.35 -7.06
CA ALA A 61 14.30 3.82 -7.27
C ALA A 61 14.32 5.09 -8.14
N GLY A 62 15.27 5.99 -7.86
CA GLY A 62 15.44 7.22 -8.62
C GLY A 62 14.36 8.27 -8.34
N ASP A 63 13.91 8.95 -9.39
CA ASP A 63 12.98 10.08 -9.32
C ASP A 63 11.50 9.69 -9.51
N SER A 64 11.20 8.39 -9.53
CA SER A 64 9.88 7.87 -9.85
C SER A 64 9.46 6.84 -8.82
N TRP A 65 8.21 6.90 -8.39
CA TRP A 65 7.62 5.79 -7.69
C TRP A 65 7.26 4.69 -8.70
N THR A 66 6.41 5.03 -9.68
CA THR A 66 6.19 4.24 -10.90
C THR A 66 5.50 5.07 -12.00
N ALA A 67 5.90 4.86 -13.25
CA ALA A 67 5.21 5.39 -14.42
C ALA A 67 3.93 4.60 -14.81
N GLY A 68 3.55 3.57 -14.04
CA GLY A 68 2.39 2.72 -14.33
C GLY A 68 2.81 1.43 -15.03
N MET A 69 1.94 0.87 -15.87
CA MET A 69 2.24 -0.35 -16.63
C MET A 69 3.25 -0.08 -17.75
N ASP A 70 4.15 -1.03 -18.01
CA ASP A 70 5.13 -0.90 -19.09
C ASP A 70 4.46 -0.96 -20.47
N LEU A 71 4.43 0.15 -21.21
CA LEU A 71 3.76 0.23 -22.52
C LEU A 71 4.32 -0.74 -23.56
N LYS A 72 5.61 -1.09 -23.46
CA LYS A 72 6.24 -2.01 -24.40
C LYS A 72 5.99 -3.46 -23.97
N GLU A 73 6.39 -3.79 -22.75
CA GLU A 73 6.43 -5.18 -22.27
C GLU A 73 5.08 -5.68 -21.76
N TYR A 74 4.22 -4.81 -21.21
CA TYR A 74 2.90 -5.19 -20.69
C TYR A 74 1.79 -5.08 -21.74
N PHE A 75 1.87 -4.10 -22.65
CA PHE A 75 0.88 -3.91 -23.71
C PHE A 75 1.38 -4.45 -25.05
N ARG A 76 2.25 -3.72 -25.76
CA ARG A 76 2.60 -4.03 -27.15
C ARG A 76 3.09 -5.47 -27.38
N GLU A 77 3.92 -6.01 -26.50
CA GLU A 77 4.44 -7.38 -26.64
C GLU A 77 3.42 -8.45 -26.25
N VAL A 78 2.55 -8.16 -25.27
CA VAL A 78 1.53 -9.08 -24.76
C VAL A 78 0.30 -9.13 -25.67
N ASP A 79 -0.10 -8.01 -26.26
CA ASP A 79 -1.26 -7.92 -27.17
C ASP A 79 -1.08 -8.80 -28.42
N ASN A 80 0.16 -9.13 -28.78
CA ASN A 80 0.50 -10.05 -29.88
C ASN A 80 0.51 -11.53 -29.47
N GLN A 81 0.26 -11.85 -28.19
CA GLN A 81 0.23 -13.22 -27.67
C GLN A 81 -1.20 -13.78 -27.65
N PRO A 82 -1.37 -15.11 -27.55
CA PRO A 82 -2.69 -15.72 -27.40
C PRO A 82 -3.45 -15.16 -26.20
N GLU A 83 -4.77 -15.04 -26.31
CA GLU A 83 -5.65 -14.46 -25.27
C GLU A 83 -5.38 -15.06 -23.87
N ILE A 84 -5.20 -16.37 -23.77
CA ILE A 84 -4.89 -17.05 -22.50
C ILE A 84 -3.57 -16.58 -21.85
N PHE A 85 -2.60 -16.15 -22.64
CA PHE A 85 -1.37 -15.56 -22.14
C PHE A 85 -1.62 -14.15 -21.60
N GLN A 86 -2.42 -13.35 -22.31
CA GLN A 86 -2.80 -12.00 -21.87
C GLN A 86 -3.54 -12.04 -20.53
N GLU A 87 -4.47 -12.98 -20.37
CA GLU A 87 -5.21 -13.20 -19.12
C GLU A 87 -4.29 -13.59 -17.97
N ARG A 88 -3.27 -14.43 -18.23
CA ARG A 88 -2.24 -14.73 -17.23
C ARG A 88 -1.49 -13.48 -16.78
N ILE A 89 -1.04 -12.64 -17.72
CA ILE A 89 -0.29 -11.42 -17.40
C ILE A 89 -1.15 -10.43 -16.59
N ARG A 90 -2.42 -10.24 -16.97
CA ARG A 90 -3.37 -9.42 -16.21
C ARG A 90 -3.61 -9.94 -14.79
N ARG A 91 -3.69 -11.28 -14.64
CA ARG A 91 -3.85 -11.93 -13.33
C ARG A 91 -2.61 -11.74 -12.45
N ASP A 92 -1.41 -11.88 -13.01
CA ASP A 92 -0.15 -11.69 -12.26
C ASP A 92 -0.03 -10.24 -11.76
N ALA A 93 -0.35 -9.25 -12.61
CA ALA A 93 -0.41 -7.84 -12.20
C ALA A 93 -1.44 -7.60 -11.08
N SER A 94 -2.68 -8.06 -11.28
CA SER A 94 -3.75 -7.93 -10.28
C SER A 94 -3.42 -8.59 -8.94
N ARG A 95 -2.68 -9.72 -8.97
CA ARG A 95 -2.33 -10.50 -7.78
C ARG A 95 -1.53 -9.68 -6.79
N TRP A 96 -0.41 -9.08 -7.17
CA TRP A 96 0.37 -8.30 -6.20
C TRP A 96 -0.24 -6.92 -5.97
N GLN A 97 -0.70 -6.24 -7.03
CA GLN A 97 -1.11 -4.83 -6.96
C GLN A 97 -2.29 -4.59 -6.03
N TRP A 98 -3.20 -5.56 -5.90
CA TRP A 98 -4.31 -5.39 -4.99
C TRP A 98 -4.74 -6.67 -4.27
N HIS A 99 -4.73 -7.86 -4.87
CA HIS A 99 -5.21 -9.05 -4.15
C HIS A 99 -4.38 -9.33 -2.89
N LEU A 100 -3.05 -9.30 -3.02
CA LEU A 100 -2.12 -9.47 -1.90
C LEU A 100 -2.00 -8.19 -1.09
N LEU A 101 -1.68 -7.04 -1.72
CA LEU A 101 -1.44 -5.79 -0.98
C LEU A 101 -2.64 -5.32 -0.15
N ARG A 102 -3.86 -5.41 -0.69
CA ARG A 102 -5.07 -4.90 0.00
C ARG A 102 -5.32 -5.62 1.32
N PHE A 103 -5.07 -6.93 1.39
CA PHE A 103 -5.30 -7.73 2.60
C PHE A 103 -4.02 -8.29 3.21
N TYR A 104 -2.88 -7.67 2.90
CA TYR A 104 -1.57 -8.08 3.39
C TYR A 104 -1.57 -8.17 4.93
N SER A 105 -1.00 -9.25 5.48
CA SER A 105 -1.10 -9.56 6.91
C SER A 105 -0.35 -8.59 7.81
N LYS A 106 0.52 -7.75 7.22
CA LYS A 106 1.32 -6.71 7.88
C LYS A 106 0.88 -5.33 7.39
N PRO A 107 1.10 -4.26 8.17
CA PRO A 107 0.84 -2.90 7.72
C PRO A 107 1.73 -2.53 6.51
N THR A 108 1.15 -1.81 5.56
CA THR A 108 1.82 -1.34 4.34
C THR A 108 1.74 0.17 4.19
N ILE A 109 2.86 0.80 3.83
CA ILE A 109 2.96 2.24 3.56
C ILE A 109 3.49 2.45 2.13
N ALA A 110 2.80 3.23 1.32
CA ALA A 110 3.36 3.75 0.08
C ALA A 110 4.18 5.02 0.36
N MET A 111 5.47 5.00 0.02
CA MET A 111 6.35 6.17 0.06
C MET A 111 6.56 6.66 -1.38
N VAL A 112 5.74 7.63 -1.80
CA VAL A 112 5.72 8.13 -3.19
C VAL A 112 6.78 9.22 -3.35
N ASN A 113 7.96 8.82 -3.82
CA ASN A 113 9.15 9.67 -3.94
C ASN A 113 9.22 10.53 -5.22
N GLY A 114 8.24 10.43 -6.12
CA GLY A 114 8.29 11.12 -7.41
C GLY A 114 7.11 10.77 -8.32
N TRP A 115 7.38 10.53 -9.61
CA TRP A 115 6.34 10.21 -10.60
C TRP A 115 5.47 9.00 -10.18
N CYS A 116 4.15 9.17 -10.17
CA CYS A 116 3.15 8.12 -9.88
C CYS A 116 2.01 8.18 -10.90
N PHE A 117 2.00 7.27 -11.88
CA PHE A 117 1.10 7.36 -13.04
C PHE A 117 0.25 6.11 -13.28
N GLY A 118 -0.95 6.36 -13.81
CA GLY A 118 -1.89 5.36 -14.32
C GLY A 118 -2.05 4.15 -13.42
N GLY A 119 -1.69 2.96 -13.93
CA GLY A 119 -1.77 1.69 -13.21
C GLY A 119 -1.07 1.65 -11.84
N GLY A 120 -0.18 2.60 -11.53
CA GLY A 120 0.44 2.74 -10.20
C GLY A 120 -0.55 3.13 -9.09
N PHE A 121 -1.70 3.71 -9.44
CA PHE A 121 -2.72 4.07 -8.44
C PHE A 121 -3.32 2.85 -7.74
N SER A 122 -3.31 1.68 -8.39
CA SER A 122 -3.85 0.45 -7.84
C SER A 122 -3.05 -0.07 -6.65
N PRO A 123 -1.71 -0.29 -6.76
CA PRO A 123 -0.90 -0.59 -5.59
C PRO A 123 -0.84 0.58 -4.59
N LEU A 124 -0.99 1.83 -5.02
CA LEU A 124 -1.01 3.00 -4.12
C LEU A 124 -2.15 2.90 -3.10
N VAL A 125 -3.37 2.70 -3.57
CA VAL A 125 -4.54 2.61 -2.68
C VAL A 125 -4.71 1.23 -2.05
N ALA A 126 -3.99 0.22 -2.54
CA ALA A 126 -3.96 -1.09 -1.90
C ALA A 126 -3.10 -1.07 -0.63
N CYS A 127 -2.02 -0.27 -0.61
CA CYS A 127 -1.31 0.06 0.62
C CYS A 127 -2.27 0.66 1.67
N ASP A 128 -2.01 0.41 2.96
CA ASP A 128 -2.87 0.89 4.04
C ASP A 128 -2.79 2.40 4.22
N LEU A 129 -1.58 2.94 4.05
CA LEU A 129 -1.25 4.35 4.23
C LEU A 129 -0.35 4.81 3.10
N ALA A 130 -0.33 6.10 2.82
CA ALA A 130 0.52 6.70 1.81
C ALA A 130 1.02 8.08 2.24
N ILE A 131 2.32 8.32 2.03
CA ILE A 131 2.94 9.64 2.17
C ILE A 131 3.67 9.95 0.86
N ALA A 132 3.51 11.17 0.36
CA ALA A 132 4.14 11.61 -0.88
C ALA A 132 5.17 12.72 -0.65
N ALA A 133 6.16 12.81 -1.54
CA ALA A 133 6.93 14.04 -1.69
C ALA A 133 6.01 15.18 -2.18
N ASP A 134 6.20 16.41 -1.70
CA ASP A 134 5.48 17.59 -2.20
C ASP A 134 5.68 17.75 -3.72
N GLU A 135 6.89 17.45 -4.19
CA GLU A 135 7.33 17.53 -5.58
C GLU A 135 6.90 16.32 -6.43
N ALA A 136 6.28 15.30 -5.83
CA ALA A 136 5.77 14.16 -6.57
C ALA A 136 4.75 14.61 -7.61
N THR A 137 4.81 14.02 -8.80
CA THR A 137 3.84 14.28 -9.87
C THR A 137 2.97 13.06 -10.08
N PHE A 138 1.67 13.24 -9.94
CA PHE A 138 0.66 12.24 -10.16
C PHE A 138 -0.07 12.49 -11.48
N GLY A 139 -0.54 11.43 -12.13
CA GLY A 139 -1.32 11.58 -13.36
C GLY A 139 -2.05 10.32 -13.80
N LEU A 140 -3.24 10.53 -14.35
CA LEU A 140 -4.09 9.51 -14.97
C LEU A 140 -3.97 9.64 -16.49
N SER A 141 -2.80 9.27 -17.01
CA SER A 141 -2.41 9.54 -18.39
C SER A 141 -3.09 8.65 -19.44
N GLU A 142 -3.82 7.61 -19.01
CA GLU A 142 -4.52 6.64 -19.87
C GLU A 142 -5.31 7.31 -21.00
N ILE A 143 -6.06 8.37 -20.68
CA ILE A 143 -6.90 9.09 -21.65
C ILE A 143 -6.07 9.76 -22.76
N ASN A 144 -4.82 10.16 -22.47
CA ASN A 144 -3.96 10.89 -23.41
C ASN A 144 -3.39 10.00 -24.52
N TRP A 145 -3.41 8.67 -24.34
CA TRP A 145 -2.95 7.71 -25.36
C TRP A 145 -4.03 6.72 -25.80
N GLY A 146 -5.29 6.98 -25.43
CA GLY A 146 -6.46 6.35 -26.04
C GLY A 146 -7.05 5.16 -25.30
N ILE A 147 -6.80 5.01 -23.99
CA ILE A 147 -7.45 3.97 -23.17
C ILE A 147 -8.12 4.57 -21.92
N PRO A 148 -9.15 3.94 -21.35
CA PRO A 148 -9.65 4.32 -20.03
C PRO A 148 -8.65 3.90 -18.94
N PRO A 149 -8.71 4.50 -17.73
CA PRO A 149 -7.96 4.00 -16.58
C PRO A 149 -8.30 2.53 -16.30
N GLY A 150 -7.31 1.67 -16.52
CA GLY A 150 -7.41 0.22 -16.34
C GLY A 150 -7.13 -0.21 -14.91
N ASN A 151 -7.02 -1.52 -14.67
CA ASN A 151 -6.44 -2.09 -13.45
C ASN A 151 -6.97 -1.50 -12.12
N LEU A 152 -8.28 -1.31 -11.94
CA LEU A 152 -8.85 -0.70 -10.73
C LEU A 152 -8.43 0.77 -10.45
N VAL A 153 -7.78 1.47 -11.37
CA VAL A 153 -7.39 2.88 -11.16
C VAL A 153 -8.62 3.77 -10.94
N SER A 154 -9.70 3.58 -11.71
CA SER A 154 -10.97 4.30 -11.48
C SER A 154 -11.57 3.97 -10.10
N LYS A 155 -11.42 2.73 -9.63
CA LYS A 155 -11.86 2.30 -8.29
C LYS A 155 -10.99 2.92 -7.20
N ALA A 156 -9.69 3.05 -7.43
CA ALA A 156 -8.77 3.74 -6.55
C ALA A 156 -9.21 5.19 -6.31
N MET A 157 -9.48 5.92 -7.39
CA MET A 157 -9.99 7.29 -7.31
C MET A 157 -11.37 7.38 -6.66
N ALA A 158 -12.28 6.45 -6.94
CA ALA A 158 -13.61 6.43 -6.34
C ALA A 158 -13.57 6.17 -4.82
N ASP A 159 -12.53 5.48 -4.34
CA ASP A 159 -12.38 5.11 -2.93
C ASP A 159 -11.71 6.17 -2.08
N THR A 160 -10.91 7.04 -2.68
CA THR A 160 -10.08 8.02 -1.96
C THR A 160 -10.42 9.46 -2.27
N VAL A 161 -10.83 9.76 -3.51
CA VAL A 161 -11.01 11.13 -4.01
C VAL A 161 -12.48 11.39 -4.36
N GLY A 162 -12.94 12.62 -4.05
CA GLY A 162 -14.30 13.04 -4.34
C GLY A 162 -14.65 13.01 -5.83
N HIS A 163 -15.90 12.64 -6.13
CA HIS A 163 -16.38 12.35 -7.50
C HIS A 163 -15.96 13.37 -8.57
N ARG A 164 -16.18 14.67 -8.35
CA ARG A 164 -15.85 15.71 -9.36
C ARG A 164 -14.36 15.86 -9.59
N THR A 165 -13.56 15.79 -8.52
CA THR A 165 -12.09 15.85 -8.61
C THR A 165 -11.57 14.63 -9.37
N SER A 166 -12.08 13.45 -9.07
CA SER A 166 -11.75 12.21 -9.79
C SER A 166 -12.07 12.33 -11.29
N MET A 167 -13.29 12.76 -11.64
CA MET A 167 -13.67 12.95 -13.05
C MET A 167 -12.80 13.99 -13.77
N TYR A 168 -12.43 15.08 -13.10
CA TYR A 168 -11.56 16.10 -13.68
C TYR A 168 -10.21 15.52 -14.11
N TYR A 169 -9.51 14.82 -13.22
CA TYR A 169 -8.20 14.26 -13.57
C TYR A 169 -8.30 13.08 -14.54
N ILE A 170 -9.33 12.22 -14.42
CA ILE A 170 -9.56 11.11 -15.34
C ILE A 170 -9.85 11.61 -16.76
N MET A 171 -10.73 12.59 -16.92
CA MET A 171 -11.16 13.05 -18.26
C MET A 171 -10.16 13.99 -18.91
N THR A 172 -9.41 14.77 -18.13
CA THR A 172 -8.46 15.75 -18.68
C THR A 172 -7.05 15.19 -18.84
N GLY A 173 -6.72 14.10 -18.14
CA GLY A 173 -5.36 13.56 -18.12
C GLY A 173 -4.32 14.53 -17.55
N LYS A 174 -4.75 15.59 -16.86
CA LYS A 174 -3.86 16.57 -16.23
C LYS A 174 -3.13 15.96 -15.04
N THR A 175 -1.94 16.48 -14.78
CA THR A 175 -1.14 16.09 -13.62
C THR A 175 -1.51 16.93 -12.40
N PHE A 176 -1.12 16.43 -11.23
CA PHE A 176 -1.20 17.15 -9.95
C PHE A 176 -0.02 16.80 -9.05
N SER A 177 0.28 17.70 -8.11
CA SER A 177 1.38 17.59 -7.15
C SER A 177 1.06 16.65 -5.98
N GLY A 178 2.09 16.29 -5.20
CA GLY A 178 1.90 15.56 -3.94
C GLY A 178 1.10 16.34 -2.90
N VAL A 179 1.26 17.67 -2.90
CA VAL A 179 0.45 18.57 -2.05
C VAL A 179 -1.03 18.48 -2.41
N GLU A 180 -1.36 18.54 -3.71
CA GLU A 180 -2.73 18.36 -4.17
C GLU A 180 -3.25 16.95 -3.85
N ALA A 181 -2.42 15.91 -4.00
CA ALA A 181 -2.76 14.53 -3.67
C ALA A 181 -3.17 14.38 -2.19
N ALA A 182 -2.44 15.04 -1.28
CA ALA A 182 -2.77 15.05 0.14
C ALA A 182 -4.07 15.83 0.41
N ASN A 183 -4.22 17.02 -0.19
CA ASN A 183 -5.40 17.87 -0.03
C ASN A 183 -6.70 17.18 -0.49
N MET A 184 -6.62 16.29 -1.48
CA MET A 184 -7.79 15.56 -1.99
C MET A 184 -8.03 14.21 -1.31
N GLY A 185 -7.18 13.81 -0.36
CA GLY A 185 -7.30 12.54 0.37
C GLY A 185 -6.79 11.31 -0.39
N LEU A 186 -6.06 11.49 -1.49
CA LEU A 186 -5.42 10.37 -2.20
C LEU A 186 -4.27 9.76 -1.39
N VAL A 187 -3.52 10.61 -0.69
CA VAL A 187 -2.48 10.23 0.26
C VAL A 187 -2.74 10.88 1.62
N ASN A 188 -2.21 10.32 2.70
CA ASN A 188 -2.44 10.83 4.06
C ASN A 188 -1.76 12.18 4.29
N LYS A 189 -0.56 12.36 3.74
CA LYS A 189 0.29 13.53 3.97
C LYS A 189 1.26 13.72 2.81
N SER A 190 1.67 14.96 2.56
CA SER A 190 2.85 15.27 1.76
C SER A 190 3.88 16.05 2.57
N VAL A 191 5.16 15.86 2.25
CA VAL A 191 6.29 16.59 2.84
C VAL A 191 7.36 16.81 1.77
N PRO A 192 8.30 17.76 1.93
CA PRO A 192 9.40 17.91 0.97
C PRO A 192 10.16 16.60 0.79
N LEU A 193 10.61 16.28 -0.43
CA LEU A 193 11.28 15.01 -0.74
C LEU A 193 12.42 14.66 0.24
N ALA A 194 13.20 15.65 0.66
CA ALA A 194 14.30 15.47 1.61
C ALA A 194 13.87 14.98 3.00
N GLN A 195 12.59 15.19 3.37
CA GLN A 195 12.01 14.79 4.65
C GLN A 195 11.17 13.50 4.54
N LEU A 196 10.81 13.08 3.31
CA LEU A 196 9.90 11.98 3.05
C LEU A 196 10.27 10.68 3.77
N ARG A 197 11.55 10.27 3.69
CA ARG A 197 11.99 9.03 4.34
C ARG A 197 11.90 9.10 5.86
N ALA A 198 12.21 10.26 6.45
CA ALA A 198 12.14 10.44 7.90
C ALA A 198 10.68 10.35 8.39
N GLU A 199 9.77 11.04 7.70
CA GLU A 199 8.33 11.00 7.99
C GLU A 199 7.75 9.59 7.89
N VAL A 200 8.10 8.84 6.82
CA VAL A 200 7.65 7.46 6.65
C VAL A 200 8.23 6.55 7.72
N THR A 201 9.49 6.77 8.14
CA THR A 201 10.11 6.01 9.22
C THR A 201 9.42 6.27 10.55
N GLU A 202 9.06 7.52 10.84
CA GLU A 202 8.28 7.87 12.04
C GLU A 202 6.92 7.17 12.06
N LEU A 203 6.19 7.20 10.93
CA LEU A 203 4.92 6.49 10.80
C LEU A 203 5.10 4.96 10.97
N ALA A 204 6.12 4.38 10.35
CA ALA A 204 6.41 2.95 10.49
C ALA A 204 6.75 2.58 11.94
N ASN A 205 7.53 3.40 12.64
CA ASN A 205 7.84 3.20 14.06
C ASN A 205 6.59 3.26 14.93
N ASN A 206 5.66 4.18 14.65
CA ASN A 206 4.37 4.23 15.36
C ASN A 206 3.57 2.92 15.18
N LEU A 207 3.58 2.34 13.97
CA LEU A 207 2.92 1.06 13.69
C LEU A 207 3.62 -0.11 14.39
N LEU A 208 4.95 -0.09 14.49
CA LEU A 208 5.73 -1.10 15.21
C LEU A 208 5.41 -1.16 16.71
N GLU A 209 4.96 -0.05 17.31
CA GLU A 209 4.51 -0.02 18.71
C GLU A 209 3.17 -0.72 18.94
N LYS A 210 2.37 -0.94 17.90
CA LYS A 210 1.01 -1.49 18.06
C LYS A 210 1.02 -3.01 18.01
N ASN A 211 0.01 -3.62 18.61
CA ASN A 211 -0.15 -5.06 18.56
C ASN A 211 -0.50 -5.52 17.13
N PRO A 212 0.25 -6.49 16.57
CA PRO A 212 0.11 -6.88 15.17
C PRO A 212 -1.21 -7.59 14.87
N VAL A 213 -1.77 -8.33 15.84
CA VAL A 213 -3.08 -9.00 15.68
C VAL A 213 -4.21 -7.96 15.66
N VAL A 214 -4.16 -6.99 16.57
CA VAL A 214 -5.13 -5.89 16.64
C VAL A 214 -5.05 -5.00 15.40
N LEU A 215 -3.85 -4.60 14.98
CA LEU A 215 -3.64 -3.81 13.76
C LEU A 215 -4.22 -4.50 12.53
N ARG A 216 -3.86 -5.79 12.32
CA ARG A 216 -4.34 -6.57 11.18
C ARG A 216 -5.86 -6.69 11.20
N THR A 217 -6.46 -6.93 12.37
CA THR A 217 -7.90 -7.00 12.52
C THR A 217 -8.57 -5.66 12.19
N ALA A 218 -8.02 -4.54 12.68
CA ALA A 218 -8.55 -3.20 12.43
C ALA A 218 -8.55 -2.84 10.94
N LYS A 219 -7.41 -3.00 10.25
CA LYS A 219 -7.33 -2.70 8.80
C LYS A 219 -8.26 -3.58 7.97
N ASN A 220 -8.36 -4.87 8.28
CA ASN A 220 -9.21 -5.81 7.56
C ASN A 220 -10.70 -5.58 7.84
N GLY A 221 -11.03 -5.19 9.08
CA GLY A 221 -12.35 -4.73 9.49
C GLY A 221 -12.81 -3.59 8.60
N PHE A 222 -12.08 -2.47 8.63
CA PHE A 222 -12.39 -1.29 7.83
C PHE A 222 -12.53 -1.60 6.33
N LYS A 223 -11.55 -2.31 5.73
CA LYS A 223 -11.56 -2.59 4.29
C LYS A 223 -12.77 -3.42 3.86
N ARG A 224 -13.21 -4.37 4.68
CA ARG A 224 -14.35 -5.24 4.37
C ARG A 224 -15.68 -4.54 4.61
N CYS A 225 -15.77 -3.70 5.64
CA CYS A 225 -17.02 -3.04 5.99
C CYS A 225 -17.57 -2.10 4.91
N ARG A 226 -16.68 -1.58 4.06
CA ARG A 226 -17.04 -0.75 2.91
C ARG A 226 -17.90 -1.47 1.86
N GLU A 227 -18.00 -2.79 1.94
CA GLU A 227 -18.70 -3.65 0.97
C GLU A 227 -19.97 -4.29 1.55
N LEU A 228 -20.31 -4.03 2.82
CA LEU A 228 -21.37 -4.73 3.57
C LEU A 228 -22.47 -3.75 4.02
N THR A 229 -23.67 -4.27 4.31
CA THR A 229 -24.75 -3.50 4.95
C THR A 229 -24.46 -3.27 6.45
N TRP A 230 -25.28 -2.44 7.11
CA TRP A 230 -25.11 -2.16 8.55
C TRP A 230 -25.22 -3.41 9.42
N GLU A 231 -26.22 -4.26 9.17
CA GLU A 231 -26.46 -5.49 9.93
C GLU A 231 -25.34 -6.51 9.70
N GLN A 232 -24.89 -6.65 8.44
CA GLN A 232 -23.74 -7.49 8.10
C GLN A 232 -22.45 -6.99 8.76
N ASN A 233 -22.29 -5.67 8.87
CA ASN A 233 -21.14 -5.07 9.50
C ASN A 233 -21.09 -5.32 11.01
N GLU A 234 -22.21 -5.20 11.72
CA GLU A 234 -22.27 -5.47 13.15
C GLU A 234 -21.84 -6.92 13.45
N ASP A 235 -22.45 -7.89 12.77
CA ASP A 235 -22.12 -9.31 12.91
C ASP A 235 -20.64 -9.59 12.57
N TYR A 236 -20.19 -9.11 11.41
CA TYR A 236 -18.81 -9.30 10.97
C TYR A 236 -17.78 -8.69 11.93
N LEU A 237 -17.99 -7.46 12.41
CA LEU A 237 -17.03 -6.77 13.26
C LEU A 237 -16.95 -7.35 14.66
N TYR A 238 -18.07 -7.76 15.27
CA TYR A 238 -18.03 -8.46 16.56
C TYR A 238 -17.37 -9.83 16.45
N ALA A 239 -17.66 -10.60 15.39
CA ALA A 239 -16.96 -11.85 15.13
C ALA A 239 -15.44 -11.65 14.94
N LYS A 240 -15.03 -10.55 14.31
CA LYS A 240 -13.61 -10.19 14.16
C LYS A 240 -12.96 -9.76 15.47
N LEU A 241 -13.69 -9.04 16.32
CA LEU A 241 -13.22 -8.68 17.66
C LEU A 241 -12.98 -9.92 18.52
N ASP A 242 -13.92 -10.88 18.53
CA ASP A 242 -13.78 -12.14 19.26
C ASP A 242 -12.62 -12.98 18.71
N GLN A 243 -12.50 -13.08 17.39
CA GLN A 243 -11.34 -13.71 16.74
C GLN A 243 -10.01 -13.04 17.12
N CYS A 244 -9.98 -11.70 17.21
CA CYS A 244 -8.80 -10.95 17.61
C CYS A 244 -8.39 -11.29 19.04
N ASN A 245 -9.33 -11.25 19.98
CA ASN A 245 -9.08 -11.60 21.37
C ASN A 245 -8.57 -13.04 21.52
N HIS A 246 -9.10 -13.97 20.72
CA HIS A 246 -8.66 -15.37 20.76
C HIS A 246 -7.25 -15.59 20.19
N ARG A 247 -6.85 -14.81 19.17
CA ARG A 247 -5.55 -14.95 18.49
C ARG A 247 -4.43 -14.09 19.07
N ASP A 248 -4.77 -13.12 19.91
CA ASP A 248 -3.83 -12.22 20.54
C ASP A 248 -3.11 -12.91 21.70
N ASP A 249 -1.92 -13.44 21.42
CA ASP A 249 -1.05 -14.11 22.39
C ASP A 249 -0.39 -13.13 23.37
N GLU A 250 -0.37 -11.82 23.07
CA GLU A 250 0.14 -10.78 23.95
C GLU A 250 -0.86 -10.39 25.06
N GLY A 251 -2.12 -10.84 24.98
CA GLY A 251 -3.18 -10.46 25.91
C GLY A 251 -3.41 -8.94 25.94
N GLY A 252 -3.28 -8.27 24.79
CA GLY A 252 -3.19 -6.83 24.66
C GLY A 252 -4.38 -6.07 25.26
N ARG A 253 -5.58 -6.65 25.19
CA ARG A 253 -6.79 -6.07 25.83
C ARG A 253 -6.65 -6.02 27.36
N GLU A 254 -6.23 -7.12 27.98
CA GLU A 254 -6.06 -7.20 29.43
C GLU A 254 -4.94 -6.27 29.90
N GLN A 255 -3.82 -6.26 29.17
CA GLN A 255 -2.69 -5.37 29.43
C GLN A 255 -3.08 -3.90 29.32
N GLY A 256 -3.81 -3.52 28.26
CA GLY A 256 -4.28 -2.16 28.07
C GLY A 256 -5.25 -1.71 29.16
N LEU A 257 -6.19 -2.57 29.57
CA LEU A 257 -7.13 -2.30 30.66
C LEU A 257 -6.40 -2.13 32.00
N LYS A 258 -5.47 -3.03 32.33
CA LYS A 258 -4.65 -2.93 33.55
C LYS A 258 -3.84 -1.63 33.57
N GLN A 259 -3.14 -1.31 32.48
CA GLN A 259 -2.30 -0.12 32.42
C GLN A 259 -3.11 1.18 32.54
N PHE A 260 -4.36 1.19 32.08
CA PHE A 260 -5.25 2.35 32.16
C PHE A 260 -6.01 2.46 33.49
N LEU A 261 -6.69 1.39 33.92
CA LEU A 261 -7.59 1.40 35.08
C LEU A 261 -6.82 1.25 36.39
N ASP A 262 -5.86 0.31 36.43
CA ASP A 262 -5.18 -0.09 37.65
C ASP A 262 -3.89 0.73 37.84
N ASP A 263 -2.98 0.66 36.85
CA ASP A 263 -1.67 1.30 36.94
C ASP A 263 -1.74 2.81 36.64
N LYS A 264 -2.80 3.27 35.95
CA LYS A 264 -2.98 4.66 35.47
C LYS A 264 -1.77 5.22 34.74
N SER A 265 -1.05 4.35 34.04
CA SER A 265 0.25 4.62 33.41
C SER A 265 0.13 5.13 31.98
N ILE A 266 -1.06 5.02 31.39
CA ILE A 266 -1.37 5.45 30.02
C ILE A 266 -2.67 6.22 29.97
N LYS A 267 -2.84 7.06 28.95
CA LYS A 267 -4.12 7.61 28.53
C LYS A 267 -4.44 7.08 27.13
N PRO A 268 -5.32 6.08 26.95
CA PRO A 268 -5.51 5.39 25.66
C PRO A 268 -5.87 6.31 24.47
N GLY A 269 -6.48 7.48 24.73
CA GLY A 269 -6.74 8.48 23.68
C GLY A 269 -5.50 9.26 23.20
N LEU A 270 -4.35 9.14 23.89
CA LEU A 270 -3.12 9.89 23.62
C LEU A 270 -1.87 8.99 23.54
N GLN A 271 -1.91 7.79 24.13
CA GLN A 271 -0.75 6.92 24.32
C GLN A 271 -1.14 5.46 24.09
N ALA A 272 -0.22 4.70 23.48
CA ALA A 272 -0.34 3.24 23.38
C ALA A 272 -0.03 2.58 24.73
N TYR A 273 -0.63 1.42 24.97
CA TYR A 273 -0.19 0.54 26.05
C TYR A 273 1.20 -0.03 25.72
N LYS A 274 2.00 -0.29 26.75
CA LYS A 274 3.29 -0.96 26.60
C LYS A 274 3.05 -2.45 26.37
N ARG A 275 3.46 -2.94 25.20
CA ARG A 275 3.40 -4.36 24.86
C ARG A 275 4.44 -5.16 25.66
N PRO A 276 4.16 -6.44 25.95
CA PRO A 276 5.19 -7.34 26.47
C PRO A 276 6.37 -7.44 25.49
N ALA A 277 7.58 -7.63 26.04
CA ALA A 277 8.81 -7.73 25.26
C ALA A 277 8.90 -9.05 24.48
#